data_AF-A0A0N8PS51-F1
#
_entry.id   AF-A0A0N8PS51-F1
#
_cell.length_a   1.000
_cell.length_b   1.000
_cell.length_c   1.000
_cell.angle_alpha   90.00
_cell.angle_beta   90.00
_cell.angle_gamma   90.00
#
_symmetry.space_group_name_H-M   'P 1'
#
loop_
_entity.id
_entity.type
_entity.pdbx_description
1 polymer ?
#
loop_
_entity_poly.entity_id
_entity_poly.type
_entity_poly.pdbx_seq_one_letter_code
_entity_poly.pdbx_strand_id
1 'polypeptide(L)'
;EGFGLPVLEALACGAPVVAANNSSLPEVLGDAGLYCDPLDTLALTCLDRLEALPEAQICRRYHDGAATVERLVPGPAEPSLEYQETLTQQLFRCRPQLERIDISKLPALLSAETGVPVGILSRGAGPAAKEIVPGAGL
;
A
#
# COMPACT_ATOMS: atom_id res chain seq x y z
N GLU A 1 6.25 -11.12 5.61
CA GLU A 1 5.87 -12.54 5.69
C GLU A 1 6.88 -13.29 6.53
N GLY A 2 6.39 -14.10 7.46
CA GLY A 2 7.14 -14.64 8.59
C GLY A 2 6.19 -14.52 9.76
N PHE A 3 5.85 -15.64 10.38
CA PHE A 3 4.82 -15.82 11.42
C PHE A 3 5.17 -15.10 12.75
N GLY A 4 5.77 -13.92 12.68
CA GLY A 4 6.34 -13.19 13.82
C GLY A 4 7.53 -13.89 14.49
N LEU A 5 8.17 -14.88 13.85
CA LEU A 5 9.31 -15.59 14.45
C LEU A 5 10.46 -14.66 14.89
N PRO A 6 10.92 -13.68 14.07
CA PRO A 6 11.96 -12.74 14.52
C PRO A 6 11.55 -11.92 15.74
N VAL A 7 10.24 -11.66 15.87
CA VAL A 7 9.67 -10.92 16.99
C VAL A 7 9.68 -11.77 18.25
N LEU A 8 9.27 -13.04 18.16
CA LEU A 8 9.32 -13.97 19.29
C LEU A 8 10.76 -14.21 19.77
N GLU A 9 11.71 -14.33 18.85
CA GLU A 9 13.14 -14.45 19.17
C GLU A 9 13.65 -13.23 19.94
N ALA A 10 13.30 -12.02 19.50
CA ALA A 10 13.67 -10.79 20.19
C ALA A 10 13.08 -10.74 21.62
N LEU A 11 11.80 -11.10 21.79
CA LEU A 11 11.15 -11.17 23.10
C LEU A 11 11.81 -12.22 24.01
N ALA A 12 12.16 -13.39 23.49
CA ALA A 12 12.85 -14.44 24.24
C ALA A 12 14.24 -13.99 24.72
N CYS A 13 14.90 -13.11 23.96
CA CYS A 13 16.16 -12.47 24.35
C CYS A 13 15.97 -11.26 25.29
N GLY A 14 14.73 -10.89 25.64
CA GLY A 14 14.42 -9.72 26.46
C GLY A 14 14.60 -8.37 25.74
N ALA A 15 14.68 -8.38 24.41
CA ALA A 15 14.78 -7.16 23.61
C ALA A 15 13.39 -6.56 23.36
N PRO A 16 13.21 -5.23 23.53
CA PRO A 16 11.96 -4.58 23.16
C PRO A 16 11.75 -4.62 21.64
N VAL A 17 10.49 -4.76 21.21
CA VAL A 17 10.12 -4.84 19.80
C VAL A 17 9.19 -3.70 19.44
N VAL A 18 9.55 -2.96 18.39
CA VAL A 18 8.66 -2.03 17.68
C VAL A 18 8.24 -2.68 16.37
N ALA A 19 6.94 -2.72 16.10
CA ALA A 19 6.37 -3.43 14.95
C ALA A 19 5.24 -2.62 14.29
N ALA A 20 5.00 -2.87 13.01
CA ALA A 20 3.83 -2.32 12.33
C ALA A 20 2.53 -2.91 12.92
N ASN A 21 1.50 -2.07 13.12
CA ASN A 21 0.17 -2.51 13.55
C ASN A 21 -0.66 -3.12 12.40
N ASN A 22 -0.11 -4.10 11.68
CA ASN A 22 -0.81 -4.76 10.57
C ASN A 22 -0.32 -6.20 10.36
N SER A 23 -0.96 -6.88 9.40
CA SER A 23 -0.65 -8.26 9.06
C SER A 23 -0.75 -9.15 10.30
N SER A 24 0.14 -10.13 10.46
CA SER A 24 0.13 -11.11 11.55
C SER A 24 0.88 -10.66 12.82
N LEU A 25 1.36 -9.41 12.88
CA LEU A 25 2.19 -8.95 13.99
C LEU A 25 1.38 -8.67 15.27
N PRO A 26 0.19 -8.04 15.21
CA PRO A 26 -0.66 -7.85 16.39
C PRO A 26 -1.05 -9.16 17.09
N GLU A 27 -1.27 -10.23 16.33
CA GLU A 27 -1.62 -11.55 16.85
C GLU A 27 -0.46 -12.22 17.59
N VAL A 28 0.79 -11.93 17.20
CA VAL A 28 1.98 -12.52 17.82
C VAL A 28 2.43 -11.69 19.03
N LEU A 29 2.36 -10.37 18.94
CA LEU A 29 2.84 -9.45 19.98
C LEU A 29 1.82 -9.15 21.07
N GLY A 30 0.51 -9.17 20.75
CA GLY A 30 -0.55 -8.79 21.67
C GLY A 30 -0.26 -7.47 22.37
N ASP A 31 -0.53 -7.41 23.68
CA ASP A 31 -0.32 -6.21 24.50
C ASP A 31 1.15 -5.92 24.81
N ALA A 32 2.08 -6.84 24.50
CA ALA A 32 3.51 -6.65 24.73
C ALA A 32 4.19 -5.85 23.61
N GLY A 33 3.50 -5.64 22.48
CA GLY A 33 4.04 -4.92 21.32
C GLY A 33 4.00 -3.40 21.47
N LEU A 34 5.09 -2.76 21.07
CA LEU A 34 5.08 -1.33 20.73
C LEU A 34 4.75 -1.23 19.24
N TYR A 35 3.61 -0.62 18.91
CA TYR A 35 3.16 -0.56 17.52
C TYR A 35 3.37 0.81 16.88
N CYS A 36 3.77 0.83 15.62
CA CYS A 36 3.74 2.00 14.75
C CYS A 36 2.69 1.84 13.63
N ASP A 37 2.20 2.95 13.10
CA ASP A 37 1.33 2.91 11.93
C ASP A 37 2.20 2.63 10.68
N PRO A 38 1.98 1.51 9.98
CA PRO A 38 2.73 1.21 8.75
C PRO A 38 2.48 2.21 7.61
N LEU A 39 1.46 3.06 7.73
CA LEU A 39 1.04 4.05 6.76
C LEU A 39 1.37 5.49 7.18
N ASP A 40 2.34 5.71 8.07
CA ASP A 40 2.87 7.05 8.35
C ASP A 40 3.58 7.67 7.13
N THR A 41 4.23 6.84 6.31
CA THR A 41 4.88 7.27 5.07
C THR A 41 4.92 6.17 4.01
N LEU A 42 4.93 6.57 2.74
CA LEU A 42 5.13 5.68 1.60
C LEU A 42 6.56 5.76 1.06
N ALA A 43 7.10 4.61 0.68
CA ALA A 43 8.29 4.50 -0.14
C ALA A 43 7.91 4.16 -1.58
N LEU A 44 8.18 5.07 -2.52
CA LEU A 44 8.01 4.84 -3.95
C LEU A 44 9.30 4.30 -4.54
N THR A 45 9.30 3.02 -4.92
CA THR A 45 10.51 2.30 -5.37
C THR A 45 10.47 1.97 -6.85
N CYS A 46 11.62 1.58 -7.40
CA CYS A 46 11.78 1.24 -8.82
C CYS A 46 11.42 2.40 -9.76
N LEU A 47 11.63 3.64 -9.33
CA LEU A 47 11.35 4.84 -10.14
C LEU A 47 12.19 4.88 -11.40
N ASP A 48 13.43 4.38 -11.36
CA ASP A 48 14.30 4.19 -12.52
C ASP A 48 13.63 3.37 -13.63
N ARG A 49 12.85 2.34 -13.24
CA ARG A 49 12.12 1.51 -14.20
C ARG A 49 10.91 2.23 -14.77
N LEU A 50 10.19 2.99 -13.95
CA LEU A 50 9.05 3.79 -14.40
C LEU A 50 9.53 4.89 -15.35
N GLU A 51 10.57 5.63 -14.98
CA GLU A 51 11.19 6.71 -15.76
C GLU A 51 11.72 6.23 -17.12
N ALA A 52 12.06 4.95 -17.25
CA ALA A 52 12.49 4.33 -18.51
C ALA A 52 11.33 3.91 -19.43
N LEU A 53 10.07 3.97 -18.98
CA LEU A 53 8.92 3.63 -19.81
C LEU A 53 8.69 4.72 -20.88
N PRO A 54 8.36 4.33 -22.13
CA PRO A 54 8.00 5.30 -23.17
C PRO A 54 6.69 6.04 -22.82
N GLU A 55 5.80 5.37 -22.08
CA GLU A 55 4.56 5.91 -21.57
C GLU A 55 4.21 5.21 -20.25
N ALA A 56 3.83 5.99 -19.23
CA ALA A 56 3.29 5.48 -17.99
C ALA A 56 1.81 5.81 -17.89
N GLN A 57 1.05 4.85 -17.36
CA GLN A 57 -0.38 4.99 -17.10
C GLN A 57 -0.68 4.55 -15.68
N ILE A 58 -1.70 5.16 -15.09
CA ILE A 58 -2.21 4.80 -13.76
C ILE A 58 -3.71 4.50 -13.86
N CYS A 59 -4.14 3.49 -13.10
CA CYS A 59 -5.56 3.18 -12.93
C CYS A 59 -6.03 3.73 -11.60
N ARG A 60 -6.92 4.72 -11.63
CA ARG A 60 -7.52 5.29 -10.41
C ARG A 60 -8.98 4.90 -10.23
N ARG A 61 -9.60 4.37 -11.30
CA ARG A 61 -11.05 4.13 -11.37
C ARG A 61 -11.35 2.95 -12.28
N TYR A 62 -12.50 2.32 -12.05
CA TYR A 62 -13.03 1.24 -12.87
C TYR A 62 -14.40 1.61 -13.40
N HIS A 63 -14.72 1.19 -14.62
CA HIS A 63 -16.07 1.29 -15.18
C HIS A 63 -16.82 -0.03 -15.00
N ASP A 64 -18.05 0.07 -14.49
CA ASP A 64 -19.05 -1.00 -14.49
C ASP A 64 -20.24 -0.55 -15.35
N GLY A 65 -20.18 -0.84 -16.65
CA GLY A 65 -21.14 -0.32 -17.62
C GLY A 65 -21.10 1.22 -17.67
N ALA A 66 -22.20 1.87 -17.29
CA ALA A 66 -22.28 3.34 -17.20
C ALA A 66 -21.83 3.88 -15.83
N ALA A 67 -21.65 3.02 -14.82
CA ALA A 67 -21.21 3.41 -13.49
C ALA A 67 -19.67 3.51 -13.42
N THR A 68 -19.18 4.35 -12.50
CA THR A 68 -17.76 4.47 -12.18
C THR A 68 -17.52 4.10 -10.72
N VAL A 69 -16.50 3.28 -10.49
CA VAL A 69 -16.05 2.82 -9.17
C VAL A 69 -14.68 3.43 -8.91
N GLU A 70 -14.60 4.35 -7.96
CA GLU A 70 -13.36 5.04 -7.61
C GLU A 70 -12.72 4.50 -6.32
N ARG A 71 -13.53 3.87 -5.45
CA ARG A 71 -13.06 3.29 -4.19
C ARG A 71 -13.77 1.98 -3.93
N LEU A 72 -13.01 0.97 -3.50
CA LEU A 72 -13.57 -0.26 -2.99
C LEU A 72 -14.23 0.02 -1.64
N VAL A 73 -15.52 -0.28 -1.53
CA VAL A 73 -16.23 -0.21 -0.25
C VAL A 73 -15.93 -1.51 0.51
N PRO A 74 -15.60 -1.43 1.82
CA PRO A 74 -15.46 -2.63 2.64
C PRO A 74 -16.69 -3.54 2.51
N GLY A 75 -16.46 -4.85 2.51
CA GLY A 75 -17.54 -5.81 2.51
C GLY A 75 -18.43 -5.67 3.75
N PRO A 76 -19.66 -6.21 3.71
CA PRO A 76 -20.54 -6.24 4.87
C PRO A 76 -19.90 -7.05 6.02
N ALA A 77 -20.28 -6.74 7.25
CA ALA A 77 -19.77 -7.41 8.45
C ALA A 77 -20.06 -8.92 8.44
N GLU A 78 -21.21 -9.33 7.89
CA GLU A 78 -21.58 -10.72 7.67
C GLU A 78 -21.65 -11.00 6.15
N PRO A 79 -20.59 -11.56 5.54
CA PRO A 79 -20.60 -11.87 4.12
C PRO A 79 -21.54 -13.06 3.82
N SER A 80 -22.36 -12.93 2.78
CA SER A 80 -23.22 -14.01 2.27
C SER A 80 -22.70 -14.54 0.92
N LEU A 81 -23.13 -15.75 0.53
CA LEU A 81 -22.84 -16.29 -0.80
C LEU A 81 -23.41 -15.41 -1.91
N GLU A 82 -24.59 -14.83 -1.70
CA GLU A 82 -25.23 -13.89 -2.65
C GLU A 82 -24.39 -12.61 -2.84
N TYR A 83 -23.84 -12.07 -1.75
CA TYR A 83 -22.91 -10.94 -1.82
C TYR A 83 -21.64 -11.31 -2.60
N GLN A 84 -21.05 -12.47 -2.32
CA GLN A 84 -19.84 -12.94 -3.00
C GLN A 84 -20.07 -13.17 -4.50
N GLU A 85 -21.21 -13.77 -4.86
CA GLU A 85 -21.59 -13.95 -6.26
C GLU A 85 -21.76 -12.60 -6.96
N THR A 86 -22.49 -11.67 -6.35
CA THR A 86 -22.70 -10.32 -6.89
C THR A 86 -21.38 -9.58 -7.11
N LEU A 87 -20.50 -9.60 -6.11
CA LEU A 87 -19.17 -8.99 -6.19
C LEU A 87 -18.34 -9.65 -7.30
N THR A 88 -18.37 -10.97 -7.40
CA THR A 88 -17.64 -11.71 -8.44
C THR A 88 -18.13 -11.32 -9.84
N GLN A 89 -19.44 -11.29 -10.07
CA GLN A 89 -20.03 -10.84 -11.33
C GLN A 89 -19.66 -9.39 -11.66
N GLN A 90 -19.66 -8.51 -10.65
CA GLN A 90 -19.21 -7.13 -10.79
C GLN A 90 -17.73 -7.03 -11.19
N LEU A 91 -16.84 -7.78 -10.54
CA LEU A 91 -15.41 -7.78 -10.87
C LEU A 91 -15.15 -8.24 -12.31
N PHE A 92 -15.93 -9.20 -12.83
CA PHE A 92 -15.79 -9.67 -14.22
C PHE A 92 -16.18 -8.63 -15.28
N ARG A 93 -17.14 -7.75 -14.99
CA ARG A 93 -17.56 -6.67 -15.91
C ARG A 93 -16.76 -5.39 -15.74
N CYS A 94 -16.20 -5.15 -14.56
CA CYS A 94 -15.36 -3.98 -14.30
C CYS A 94 -14.21 -3.88 -15.32
N ARG A 95 -13.98 -2.68 -15.85
CA ARG A 95 -12.86 -2.37 -16.74
C ARG A 95 -12.02 -1.24 -16.16
N PRO A 96 -10.68 -1.38 -16.10
CA PRO A 96 -9.83 -0.31 -15.58
C PRO A 96 -9.86 0.88 -16.53
N GLN A 97 -9.92 2.09 -15.96
CA GLN A 97 -9.70 3.32 -16.70
C GLN A 97 -8.23 3.72 -16.55
N LEU A 98 -7.45 3.54 -17.63
CA LEU A 98 -6.03 3.89 -17.67
C LEU A 98 -5.87 5.35 -18.08
N GLU A 99 -5.20 6.14 -17.24
CA GLU A 99 -4.92 7.55 -17.47
C GLU A 99 -3.41 7.75 -17.61
N ARG A 100 -2.98 8.48 -18.65
CA ARG A 100 -1.56 8.84 -18.83
C ARG A 100 -1.09 9.68 -17.65
N ILE A 101 0.14 9.42 -17.20
CA ILE A 101 0.75 10.16 -16.10
C ILE A 101 2.17 10.60 -16.42
N ASP A 102 2.49 11.82 -15.98
CA ASP A 102 3.85 12.30 -15.84
C ASP A 102 4.44 11.75 -14.54
N ILE A 103 5.43 10.87 -14.65
CA ILE A 103 6.04 10.16 -13.52
C ILE A 103 6.62 11.13 -12.48
N SER A 104 7.06 12.32 -12.88
CA SER A 104 7.54 13.34 -11.95
C SER A 104 6.46 13.81 -10.96
N LYS A 105 5.17 13.66 -11.32
CA LYS A 105 4.02 14.00 -10.49
C LYS A 105 3.49 12.84 -9.66
N LEU A 106 3.99 11.62 -9.89
CA LEU A 106 3.51 10.40 -9.25
C LEU A 106 3.60 10.47 -7.71
N PRO A 107 4.69 10.98 -7.08
CA PRO A 107 4.74 11.09 -5.62
C PRO A 107 3.60 11.93 -5.04
N ALA A 108 3.37 13.13 -5.60
CA ALA A 108 2.32 14.03 -5.14
C ALA A 108 0.92 13.44 -5.37
N LEU A 109 0.71 12.78 -6.52
CA LEU A 109 -0.54 12.09 -6.80
C LEU A 109 -0.81 10.97 -5.79
N LEU A 110 0.17 10.09 -5.54
CA LEU A 110 0.01 8.99 -4.60
C LEU A 110 -0.29 9.49 -3.19
N SER A 111 0.35 10.58 -2.76
CA SER A 111 0.03 11.18 -1.46
C SER A 111 -1.39 11.74 -1.41
N ALA A 112 -1.88 12.36 -2.48
CA ALA A 112 -3.25 12.85 -2.53
C ALA A 112 -4.29 11.71 -2.54
N GLU A 113 -4.04 10.63 -3.28
CA GLU A 113 -4.98 9.51 -3.40
C GLU A 113 -5.03 8.64 -2.13
N THR A 114 -3.89 8.44 -1.48
CA THR A 114 -3.79 7.56 -0.30
C THR A 114 -3.98 8.31 1.01
N GLY A 115 -3.76 9.63 1.02
CA GLY A 115 -3.68 10.42 2.25
C GLY A 115 -2.36 10.22 3.02
N VAL A 116 -1.40 9.47 2.46
CA VAL A 116 -0.12 9.15 3.09
C VAL A 116 1.04 9.84 2.36
N PRO A 117 1.91 10.60 3.05
CA PRO A 117 3.02 11.28 2.41
C PRO A 117 4.04 10.28 1.83
N VAL A 118 4.48 10.50 0.59
CA VAL A 118 5.64 9.78 0.01
C VAL A 118 6.91 10.39 0.59
N GLY A 119 7.55 9.68 1.51
CA GLY A 119 8.76 10.14 2.21
C GLY A 119 10.06 9.56 1.67
N ILE A 120 10.00 8.50 0.86
CA ILE A 120 11.18 7.86 0.30
C ILE A 120 10.98 7.62 -1.20
N LEU A 121 11.94 8.03 -2.01
CA LEU A 121 12.03 7.70 -3.43
C LEU A 121 13.22 6.76 -3.65
N SER A 122 13.07 5.73 -4.49
CA SER A 122 14.17 4.82 -4.84
C SER A 122 14.27 4.58 -6.34
N ARG A 123 15.47 4.82 -6.89
CA ARG A 123 15.83 4.67 -8.31
C ARG A 123 16.88 3.58 -8.56
N GLY A 124 16.88 2.54 -7.74
CA GLY A 124 17.78 1.42 -7.96
C GLY A 124 18.02 0.57 -6.72
N ALA A 125 18.93 -0.38 -6.86
CA ALA A 125 19.34 -1.23 -5.76
C ALA A 125 20.28 -0.49 -4.80
N GLY A 126 20.18 -0.84 -3.52
CA GLY A 126 21.09 -0.36 -2.48
C GLY A 126 20.71 0.98 -1.86
N PRO A 127 21.41 1.38 -0.78
CA PRO A 127 21.05 2.56 0.03
C PRO A 127 21.32 3.89 -0.68
N ALA A 128 22.36 3.97 -1.50
CA ALA A 128 22.73 5.21 -2.20
C ALA A 128 21.71 5.64 -3.27
N ALA A 129 20.85 4.72 -3.72
CA ALA A 129 19.79 5.00 -4.68
C ALA A 129 18.48 5.49 -4.04
N LYS A 130 18.49 5.75 -2.71
CA LYS A 130 17.32 6.13 -1.92
C LYS A 130 17.45 7.58 -1.49
N GLU A 131 16.38 8.33 -1.72
CA GLU A 131 16.28 9.74 -1.41
C GLU A 131 15.14 9.94 -0.39
N ILE A 132 15.41 10.71 0.66
CA ILE A 132 14.39 11.14 1.61
C ILE A 132 13.75 12.41 1.08
N VAL A 133 12.42 12.43 0.96
CA VAL A 133 11.66 13.59 0.51
C VAL A 133 11.50 14.57 1.69
N PRO A 134 12.03 15.79 1.61
CA PRO A 134 11.91 16.76 2.70
C PRO A 134 10.44 17.15 2.95
N GLY A 135 10.05 17.23 4.22
CA GLY A 135 8.69 17.68 4.61
C GLY A 135 7.61 16.61 4.54
N ALA A 136 7.92 15.39 4.08
CA ALA A 136 7.18 14.21 4.49
C ALA A 136 7.56 13.96 5.95
N GLY A 137 6.63 14.11 6.88
CA GLY A 137 6.90 13.99 8.33
C GLY A 137 7.48 12.63 8.68
N LEU A 138 8.82 12.57 8.74
CA LEU A 138 9.63 11.49 9.28
C LEU A 138 10.25 11.95 10.60
#